data_AF-A0A7Z9WWW8-F1
#
_entry.id   AF-A0A7Z9WWW8-F1
#
_cell.length_a   1.000
_cell.length_b   1.000
_cell.length_c   1.000
_cell.angle_alpha   90.00
_cell.angle_beta   90.00
_cell.angle_gamma   90.00
#
_symmetry.space_group_name_H-M   'P 1'
#
loop_
_entity.id
_entity.type
_entity.pdbx_description
1 polymer ?
#
loop_
_entity_poly.entity_id
_entity_poly.type
_entity_poly.pdbx_seq_one_letter_code
_entity_poly.pdbx_strand_id
1 'polypeptide(L)'
;MKNFPDKQKILLEIISLLSKILALDAEENLKHGLRVANFAQAFAKQLNHSHPGQLFIAGLLHDIGGIGLPQSILHHALSDYKDLEAREHPTRGAEILQSFHLFQPLAGWIADHHERFDGTGFPQGKTKHSISSETGIIHLADQLDFFIRNDPQATLKEIRSFLNKQSASSVDPIIVEAAKQCLSTQDNFALHCVIDPNDIFMLDLENDFPGMNYISIPELITQLLWLTAQVADCKRTERTFHSNKVAFCCHRIAKTYPSLRIDPLQALWAGLIHDIGIHSVPVIPEPWTQKQLHPPSKQLTLYHQHPNISANLVSSIMVLEYFAPVLAAHHENWDGTGFPNNLKKDNIPLLSQVISVCVMYYEILETKLRGEAQISHINALNEIDRERDQLFSSQLLDKAVPVLKAWGSRDISWMQDIKNVHAFFSSDPFGDVFFQDEEPLAQEEKKDSTFLPRQWELAKLASDHTVLEGAKGLESLTKTQIVENFFDIIEPSIINKTRKDLVKLENNSSLTLTLVSRTATKIELIFLKENDTYNLLYRSINTTPFFTRKYSIFNQHFQNTPEASLLFDKETLIIDVNNSALILLGFPEKSLIGKGIGTLFSPFLSKPQLSSLYMTLAEPET
;
A
#
# COMPACT_ATOMS: atom_id res chain seq x y z
N MET A 1 0.86 -18.95 -16.73
CA MET A 1 0.33 -17.74 -16.07
C MET A 1 0.78 -17.78 -14.61
N LYS A 2 1.50 -16.77 -14.08
CA LYS A 2 1.60 -16.60 -12.62
C LYS A 2 0.54 -15.57 -12.27
N ASN A 3 -0.47 -16.02 -11.53
CA ASN A 3 -1.62 -15.24 -11.12
C ASN A 3 -1.17 -13.96 -10.42
N PHE A 4 -1.90 -12.87 -10.65
CA PHE A 4 -1.86 -11.70 -9.79
C PHE A 4 -2.00 -12.15 -8.32
N PRO A 5 -1.32 -11.51 -7.37
CA PRO A 5 -1.39 -11.92 -5.98
C PRO A 5 -2.85 -11.88 -5.52
N ASP A 6 -3.32 -12.95 -4.87
CA ASP A 6 -4.62 -12.93 -4.21
C ASP A 6 -4.67 -11.83 -3.13
N LYS A 7 -5.88 -11.49 -2.68
CA LYS A 7 -6.11 -10.42 -1.70
C LYS A 7 -5.33 -10.67 -0.41
N GLN A 8 -5.22 -11.93 -0.01
CA GLN A 8 -4.42 -12.35 1.14
C GLN A 8 -2.96 -11.93 0.98
N LYS A 9 -2.33 -12.26 -0.14
CA LYS A 9 -0.94 -11.90 -0.38
C LYS A 9 -0.73 -10.40 -0.41
N ILE A 10 -1.66 -9.63 -0.99
CA ILE A 10 -1.61 -8.17 -0.98
C ILE A 10 -1.65 -7.63 0.45
N LEU A 11 -2.60 -8.11 1.26
CA LEU A 11 -2.73 -7.74 2.66
C LEU A 11 -1.44 -8.04 3.42
N LEU A 12 -0.88 -9.23 3.25
CA LEU A 12 0.36 -9.65 3.90
C LEU A 12 1.57 -8.79 3.52
N GLU A 13 1.74 -8.50 2.23
CA GLU A 13 2.86 -7.66 1.77
C GLU A 13 2.77 -6.22 2.30
N ILE A 14 1.58 -5.63 2.33
CA ILE A 14 1.40 -4.25 2.83
C ILE A 14 1.42 -4.20 4.37
N ILE A 15 0.96 -5.22 5.09
CA ILE A 15 1.12 -5.27 6.55
C ILE A 15 2.59 -5.50 6.93
N SER A 16 3.32 -6.30 6.16
CA SER A 16 4.77 -6.40 6.30
C SER A 16 5.46 -5.04 6.07
N LEU A 17 5.00 -4.25 5.10
CA LEU A 17 5.46 -2.87 4.91
C LEU A 17 5.22 -2.00 6.13
N LEU A 18 3.98 -2.01 6.64
CA LEU A 18 3.58 -1.23 7.81
C LEU A 18 4.45 -1.57 9.02
N SER A 19 4.65 -2.85 9.28
CA SER A 19 5.52 -3.34 10.36
C SER A 19 6.98 -2.89 10.19
N LYS A 20 7.52 -2.91 8.96
CA LYS A 20 8.86 -2.38 8.68
C LYS A 20 8.95 -0.88 8.95
N ILE A 21 7.91 -0.11 8.59
CA ILE A 21 7.86 1.35 8.84
C ILE A 21 7.90 1.64 10.35
N LEU A 22 7.10 0.92 11.14
CA LEU A 22 7.07 1.02 12.60
C LEU A 22 8.42 0.72 13.28
N ALA A 23 9.34 0.09 12.56
CA ALA A 23 10.65 -0.31 13.07
C ALA A 23 11.83 0.43 12.43
N LEU A 24 11.58 1.43 11.58
CA LEU A 24 12.65 2.16 10.88
C LEU A 24 13.58 2.93 11.84
N ASP A 25 13.10 3.28 13.03
CA ASP A 25 13.89 3.96 14.05
C ASP A 25 14.58 3.01 15.05
N ALA A 26 14.13 1.76 15.17
CA ALA A 26 14.77 0.72 15.95
C ALA A 26 14.48 -0.69 15.40
N GLU A 27 15.53 -1.38 14.92
CA GLU A 27 15.43 -2.74 14.38
C GLU A 27 14.84 -3.75 15.39
N GLU A 28 15.06 -3.54 16.69
CA GLU A 28 14.50 -4.37 17.75
C GLU A 28 12.97 -4.27 17.86
N ASN A 29 12.35 -3.23 17.32
CA ASN A 29 10.89 -3.07 17.33
C ASN A 29 10.21 -4.05 16.38
N LEU A 30 10.78 -4.25 15.18
CA LEU A 30 10.29 -5.25 14.23
C LEU A 30 10.33 -6.63 14.86
N LYS A 31 11.46 -6.94 15.51
CA LYS A 31 11.69 -8.23 16.16
C LYS A 31 10.72 -8.45 17.31
N HIS A 32 10.46 -7.42 18.11
CA HIS A 32 9.47 -7.44 19.18
C HIS A 32 8.06 -7.73 18.64
N GLY A 33 7.56 -6.92 17.70
CA GLY A 33 6.22 -7.10 17.13
C GLY A 33 6.03 -8.49 16.51
N LEU A 34 7.03 -9.02 15.81
CA LEU A 34 6.98 -10.37 15.24
C LEU A 34 6.96 -11.47 16.31
N ARG A 35 7.73 -11.35 17.39
CA ARG A 35 7.70 -12.34 18.49
C ARG A 35 6.37 -12.29 19.24
N VAL A 36 5.83 -11.10 19.51
CA VAL A 36 4.48 -10.95 20.10
C VAL A 36 3.42 -11.56 19.20
N ALA A 37 3.46 -11.31 17.89
CA ALA A 37 2.55 -11.92 16.91
C ALA A 37 2.65 -13.46 16.90
N ASN A 38 3.87 -14.01 16.91
CA ASN A 38 4.13 -15.45 16.94
C ASN A 38 3.57 -16.10 18.21
N PHE A 39 3.83 -15.53 19.38
CA PHE A 39 3.28 -16.02 20.65
C PHE A 39 1.75 -15.91 20.68
N ALA A 40 1.19 -14.76 20.31
CA ALA A 40 -0.25 -14.54 20.33
C ALA A 40 -0.99 -15.55 19.43
N GLN A 41 -0.49 -15.78 18.22
CA GLN A 41 -1.06 -16.80 17.34
C GLN A 41 -0.94 -18.21 17.94
N ALA A 42 0.22 -18.57 18.49
CA ALA A 42 0.45 -19.90 19.03
C ALA A 42 -0.47 -20.19 20.23
N PHE A 43 -0.66 -19.21 21.12
CA PHE A 43 -1.58 -19.33 22.24
C PHE A 43 -3.04 -19.41 21.77
N ALA A 44 -3.43 -18.62 20.77
CA ALA A 44 -4.75 -18.68 20.17
C ALA A 44 -5.04 -20.05 19.54
N LYS A 45 -4.07 -20.62 18.81
CA LYS A 45 -4.15 -21.99 18.27
C LYS A 45 -4.32 -23.03 19.37
N GLN A 46 -3.55 -22.92 20.46
CA GLN A 46 -3.67 -23.83 21.61
C GLN A 46 -5.04 -23.75 22.29
N LEU A 47 -5.68 -22.58 22.25
CA LEU A 47 -7.05 -22.35 22.76
C LEU A 47 -8.14 -22.72 21.74
N ASN A 48 -7.79 -23.22 20.55
CA ASN A 48 -8.71 -23.49 19.45
C ASN A 48 -9.52 -22.25 19.00
N HIS A 49 -8.90 -21.07 19.04
CA HIS A 49 -9.51 -19.85 18.51
C HIS A 49 -9.82 -20.00 17.00
N SER A 50 -10.98 -19.52 16.55
CA SER A 50 -11.44 -19.71 15.16
C SER A 50 -10.62 -18.94 14.13
N HIS A 51 -10.02 -17.81 14.54
CA HIS A 51 -9.26 -16.92 13.67
C HIS A 51 -7.89 -16.55 14.28
N PRO A 52 -6.95 -17.49 14.42
CA PRO A 52 -5.67 -17.24 15.08
C PRO A 52 -4.77 -16.25 14.31
N GLY A 53 -4.95 -16.07 12.99
CA GLY A 53 -4.21 -15.04 12.24
C GLY A 53 -4.64 -13.62 12.57
N GLN A 54 -5.87 -13.40 13.06
CA GLN A 54 -6.27 -12.10 13.62
C GLN A 54 -5.39 -11.72 14.82
N LEU A 55 -5.06 -12.68 15.69
CA LEU A 55 -4.17 -12.48 16.84
C LEU A 55 -2.71 -12.26 16.41
N PHE A 56 -2.28 -12.88 15.30
CA PHE A 56 -0.99 -12.56 14.71
C PHE A 56 -0.92 -11.09 14.28
N ILE A 57 -1.90 -10.62 13.49
CA ILE A 57 -1.94 -9.23 13.02
C ILE A 57 -2.08 -8.26 14.20
N ALA A 58 -2.93 -8.58 15.18
CA ALA A 58 -3.10 -7.76 16.39
C ALA A 58 -1.81 -7.69 17.21
N GLY A 59 -1.10 -8.80 17.39
CA GLY A 59 0.21 -8.81 18.06
C GLY A 59 1.27 -8.02 17.29
N LEU A 60 1.25 -8.06 15.96
CA LEU A 60 2.19 -7.31 15.12
C LEU A 60 1.95 -5.78 15.20
N LEU A 61 0.70 -5.37 15.40
CA LEU A 61 0.26 -3.97 15.38
C LEU A 61 -0.15 -3.43 16.76
N HIS A 62 0.05 -4.17 17.86
CA HIS A 62 -0.47 -3.78 19.17
C HIS A 62 0.02 -2.40 19.64
N ASP A 63 1.27 -2.08 19.32
CA ASP A 63 1.93 -0.81 19.66
C ASP A 63 1.80 0.27 18.56
N ILE A 64 0.93 0.08 17.56
CA ILE A 64 0.78 1.04 16.44
C ILE A 64 0.42 2.46 16.89
N GLY A 65 -0.29 2.60 18.02
CA GLY A 65 -0.63 3.90 18.61
C GLY A 65 0.51 4.57 19.39
N GLY A 66 1.63 3.86 19.60
CA GLY A 66 2.85 4.39 20.20
C GLY A 66 3.73 5.10 19.18
N ILE A 67 3.28 5.20 17.94
CA ILE A 67 4.02 5.83 16.86
C ILE A 67 4.39 7.29 17.19
N GLY A 68 5.66 7.63 16.98
CA GLY A 68 6.19 8.95 17.33
C GLY A 68 6.74 9.05 18.76
N LEU A 69 6.44 8.10 19.65
CA LEU A 69 7.02 8.05 20.98
C LEU A 69 8.39 7.36 20.94
N PRO A 70 9.42 7.91 21.62
CA PRO A 70 10.68 7.20 21.83
C PRO A 70 10.44 5.85 22.52
N GLN A 71 11.14 4.80 22.07
CA GLN A 71 11.04 3.45 22.65
C GLN A 71 11.26 3.42 24.16
N SER A 72 12.17 4.26 24.68
CA SER A 72 12.43 4.38 26.11
C SER A 72 11.20 4.82 26.89
N ILE A 73 10.32 5.63 26.28
CA ILE A 73 9.08 6.12 26.86
C ILE A 73 8.01 5.03 26.82
N LEU A 74 7.87 4.34 25.68
CA LEU A 74 6.92 3.23 25.53
C LEU A 74 7.25 2.07 26.49
N HIS A 75 8.52 1.68 26.61
CA HIS A 75 8.95 0.68 27.59
C HIS A 75 8.82 1.17 29.05
N HIS A 76 8.94 2.47 29.31
CA HIS A 76 8.78 3.03 30.66
C HIS A 76 7.30 3.08 31.10
N ALA A 77 6.36 3.12 30.14
CA ALA A 77 4.92 3.00 30.42
C ALA A 77 4.60 1.68 31.16
N LEU A 78 5.30 0.60 30.80
CA LEU A 78 5.18 -0.72 31.42
C LEU A 78 5.75 -0.80 32.84
N SER A 79 6.75 0.03 33.18
CA SER A 79 7.49 -0.09 34.45
C SER A 79 6.97 0.85 35.55
N ASP A 80 6.67 2.10 35.20
CA ASP A 80 6.47 3.15 36.20
C ASP A 80 5.10 3.84 36.12
N TYR A 81 4.29 3.59 35.08
CA TYR A 81 2.93 4.12 34.87
C TYR A 81 2.80 5.66 34.93
N LYS A 82 3.90 6.41 34.97
CA LYS A 82 3.93 7.87 35.18
C LYS A 82 3.72 8.69 33.91
N ASP A 83 4.02 8.12 32.75
CA ASP A 83 3.90 8.82 31.48
C ASP A 83 2.47 8.66 30.92
N LEU A 84 1.67 9.72 31.07
CA LEU A 84 0.27 9.73 30.63
C LEU A 84 0.15 9.60 29.11
N GLU A 85 1.09 10.19 28.36
CA GLU A 85 1.07 10.14 26.90
C GLU A 85 1.35 8.73 26.39
N ALA A 86 2.31 8.06 27.01
CA ALA A 86 2.58 6.65 26.71
C ALA A 86 1.40 5.75 27.08
N ARG A 87 0.58 6.07 28.08
CA ARG A 87 -0.61 5.27 28.44
C ARG A 87 -1.78 5.41 27.47
N GLU A 88 -1.74 6.40 26.57
CA GLU A 88 -2.79 6.60 25.57
C GLU A 88 -2.57 5.78 24.30
N HIS A 89 -1.38 5.19 24.10
CA HIS A 89 -1.08 4.42 22.88
C HIS A 89 -2.07 3.27 22.58
N PRO A 90 -2.65 2.55 23.56
CA PRO A 90 -3.63 1.50 23.25
C PRO A 90 -4.90 2.11 22.64
N THR A 91 -5.35 3.24 23.19
CA THR A 91 -6.52 3.96 22.71
C THR A 91 -6.27 4.55 21.32
N ARG A 92 -5.12 5.21 21.11
CA ARG A 92 -4.72 5.74 19.79
C ARG A 92 -4.60 4.61 18.75
N GLY A 93 -4.00 3.48 19.13
CA GLY A 93 -3.85 2.32 18.25
C GLY A 93 -5.20 1.72 17.85
N ALA A 94 -6.14 1.64 18.80
CA ALA A 94 -7.50 1.23 18.54
C ALA A 94 -8.22 2.19 17.59
N GLU A 95 -8.08 3.50 17.74
CA GLU A 95 -8.69 4.50 16.84
C GLU A 95 -8.16 4.35 15.40
N ILE A 96 -6.85 4.15 15.24
CA ILE A 96 -6.21 3.89 13.95
C ILE A 96 -6.79 2.62 13.30
N LEU A 97 -6.87 1.51 14.05
CA LEU A 97 -7.38 0.24 13.50
C LEU A 97 -8.90 0.24 13.28
N GLN A 98 -9.66 0.93 14.13
CA GLN A 98 -11.13 1.03 14.04
C GLN A 98 -11.58 1.67 12.73
N SER A 99 -10.75 2.57 12.19
CA SER A 99 -11.00 3.25 10.93
C SER A 99 -10.94 2.28 9.74
N PHE A 100 -10.19 1.17 9.84
CA PHE A 100 -10.08 0.17 8.78
C PHE A 100 -11.02 -1.00 9.03
N HIS A 101 -12.06 -1.16 8.20
CA HIS A 101 -13.15 -2.11 8.42
C HIS A 101 -12.66 -3.56 8.67
N LEU A 102 -11.60 -3.98 7.96
CA LEU A 102 -11.01 -5.31 8.11
C LEU A 102 -10.39 -5.55 9.49
N PHE A 103 -9.88 -4.50 10.14
CA PHE A 103 -9.21 -4.58 11.45
C PHE A 103 -10.08 -4.10 12.61
N GLN A 104 -11.33 -3.72 12.37
CA GLN A 104 -12.29 -3.40 13.44
C GLN A 104 -12.39 -4.47 14.54
N PRO A 105 -12.37 -5.79 14.24
CA PRO A 105 -12.35 -6.81 15.29
C PRO A 105 -11.14 -6.70 16.24
N LEU A 106 -10.01 -6.20 15.73
CA LEU A 106 -8.74 -6.11 16.47
C LEU A 106 -8.71 -4.88 17.38
N ALA A 107 -9.44 -3.82 17.04
CA ALA A 107 -9.38 -2.52 17.71
C ALA A 107 -9.66 -2.63 19.21
N GLY A 108 -10.67 -3.42 19.61
CA GLY A 108 -10.98 -3.65 21.03
C GLY A 108 -9.86 -4.37 21.78
N TRP A 109 -9.19 -5.33 21.12
CA TRP A 109 -8.08 -6.06 21.74
C TRP A 109 -6.88 -5.15 21.98
N ILE A 110 -6.58 -4.29 21.00
CA ILE A 110 -5.52 -3.28 21.10
C ILE A 110 -5.90 -2.19 22.10
N ALA A 111 -7.15 -1.75 22.18
CA ALA A 111 -7.55 -0.74 23.18
C ALA A 111 -7.23 -1.17 24.62
N ASP A 112 -7.33 -2.48 24.87
CA ASP A 112 -7.28 -3.07 26.20
C ASP A 112 -6.00 -3.88 26.46
N HIS A 113 -5.00 -3.91 25.55
CA HIS A 113 -3.89 -4.87 25.67
C HIS A 113 -2.96 -4.67 26.88
N HIS A 114 -3.09 -3.55 27.61
CA HIS A 114 -2.45 -3.32 28.91
C HIS A 114 -3.39 -3.45 30.12
N GLU A 115 -4.64 -3.85 29.90
CA GLU A 115 -5.57 -4.19 30.96
C GLU A 115 -5.16 -5.50 31.64
N ARG A 116 -5.39 -5.58 32.95
CA ARG A 116 -4.91 -6.68 33.78
C ARG A 116 -6.06 -7.37 34.48
N PHE A 117 -6.00 -8.69 34.59
CA PHE A 117 -7.05 -9.51 35.20
C PHE A 117 -7.42 -9.07 36.63
N ASP A 118 -6.45 -8.54 37.39
CA ASP A 118 -6.57 -7.98 38.74
C ASP A 118 -7.10 -6.53 38.83
N GLY A 119 -7.30 -5.84 37.70
CA GLY A 119 -7.78 -4.44 37.64
C GLY A 119 -6.72 -3.36 37.78
N THR A 120 -5.44 -3.73 37.84
CA THR A 120 -4.33 -2.76 37.98
C THR A 120 -3.80 -2.22 36.64
N GLY A 121 -4.38 -2.69 35.53
CA GLY A 121 -4.02 -2.30 34.17
C GLY A 121 -4.59 -0.94 33.74
N PHE A 122 -4.41 -0.62 32.46
CA PHE A 122 -4.85 0.63 31.85
C PHE A 122 -5.32 0.39 30.40
N PRO A 123 -6.10 1.30 29.79
CA PRO A 123 -6.45 2.66 30.24
C PRO A 123 -7.59 2.76 31.27
N GLN A 124 -8.50 1.80 31.34
CA GLN A 124 -9.76 1.86 32.08
C GLN A 124 -9.76 1.08 33.40
N GLY A 125 -8.78 0.20 33.64
CA GLY A 125 -8.71 -0.63 34.86
C GLY A 125 -9.75 -1.75 34.84
N LYS A 126 -9.95 -2.36 33.66
CA LYS A 126 -10.86 -3.49 33.44
C LYS A 126 -10.40 -4.70 34.27
N THR A 127 -11.34 -5.55 34.67
CA THR A 127 -11.07 -6.72 35.52
C THR A 127 -11.70 -7.98 34.96
N LYS A 128 -10.98 -9.11 35.05
CA LYS A 128 -11.52 -10.46 34.79
C LYS A 128 -12.33 -10.54 33.49
N HIS A 129 -13.62 -10.86 33.57
CA HIS A 129 -14.53 -11.06 32.45
C HIS A 129 -14.82 -9.81 31.61
N SER A 130 -14.40 -8.61 32.07
CA SER A 130 -14.48 -7.41 31.22
C SER A 130 -13.28 -7.28 30.26
N ILE A 131 -12.31 -8.19 30.33
CA ILE A 131 -11.16 -8.31 29.43
C ILE A 131 -11.41 -9.51 28.52
N SER A 132 -11.28 -9.34 27.21
CA SER A 132 -11.48 -10.44 26.27
C SER A 132 -10.33 -11.45 26.34
N SER A 133 -10.58 -12.68 25.89
CA SER A 133 -9.53 -13.71 25.78
C SER A 133 -8.38 -13.24 24.90
N GLU A 134 -8.69 -12.55 23.81
CA GLU A 134 -7.74 -12.10 22.80
C GLU A 134 -6.85 -10.98 23.35
N THR A 135 -7.43 -10.04 24.10
CA THR A 135 -6.67 -9.06 24.88
C THR A 135 -5.69 -9.75 25.83
N GLY A 136 -6.15 -10.74 26.60
CA GLY A 136 -5.29 -11.47 27.54
C GLY A 136 -4.16 -12.26 26.84
N ILE A 137 -4.42 -12.76 25.62
CA ILE A 137 -3.41 -13.43 24.79
C ILE A 137 -2.33 -12.43 24.36
N ILE A 138 -2.71 -11.26 23.83
CA ILE A 138 -1.77 -10.21 23.41
C ILE A 138 -0.96 -9.70 24.61
N HIS A 139 -1.63 -9.42 25.74
CA HIS A 139 -0.96 -8.99 26.97
C HIS A 139 0.10 -9.99 27.44
N LEU A 140 -0.24 -11.29 27.47
CA LEU A 140 0.71 -12.32 27.89
C LEU A 140 1.89 -12.43 26.93
N ALA A 141 1.63 -12.33 25.62
CA ALA A 141 2.65 -12.39 24.58
C ALA A 141 3.65 -11.23 24.68
N ASP A 142 3.17 -10.00 24.89
CA ASP A 142 4.00 -8.81 25.10
C ASP A 142 4.87 -8.94 26.36
N GLN A 143 4.26 -9.29 27.49
CA GLN A 143 4.98 -9.46 28.76
C GLN A 143 6.03 -10.59 28.69
N LEU A 144 5.72 -11.67 27.96
CA LEU A 144 6.66 -12.76 27.74
C LEU A 144 7.85 -12.30 26.87
N ASP A 145 7.59 -11.55 25.80
CA ASP A 145 8.66 -11.00 24.96
C ASP A 145 9.63 -10.11 25.77
N PHE A 146 9.06 -9.23 26.59
CA PHE A 146 9.82 -8.37 27.48
C PHE A 146 10.67 -9.17 28.47
N PHE A 147 10.12 -10.23 29.05
CA PHE A 147 10.86 -11.12 29.95
C PHE A 147 12.06 -11.76 29.25
N ILE A 148 11.87 -12.30 28.05
CA ILE A 148 12.90 -13.01 27.27
C ILE A 148 14.01 -12.04 26.82
N ARG A 149 13.66 -10.81 26.42
CA ARG A 149 14.66 -9.81 26.03
C ARG A 149 15.58 -9.41 27.19
N ASN A 150 15.05 -9.37 28.41
CA ASN A 150 15.84 -9.04 29.60
C ASN A 150 16.67 -10.23 30.10
N ASP A 151 16.23 -11.46 29.82
CA ASP A 151 16.99 -12.68 30.09
C ASP A 151 16.95 -13.66 28.90
N PRO A 152 17.80 -13.46 27.88
CA PRO A 152 17.81 -14.31 26.68
C PRO A 152 18.23 -15.76 26.95
N GLN A 153 18.78 -16.06 28.14
CA GLN A 153 19.21 -17.40 28.56
C GLN A 153 18.20 -18.06 29.51
N ALA A 154 17.02 -17.45 29.70
CA ALA A 154 15.98 -17.97 30.57
C ALA A 154 15.65 -19.43 30.23
N THR A 155 15.72 -20.28 31.24
CA THR A 155 15.36 -21.69 31.15
C THR A 155 13.85 -21.87 31.09
N LEU A 156 13.37 -22.99 30.54
CA LEU A 156 11.94 -23.34 30.64
C LEU A 156 11.38 -23.25 32.07
N LYS A 157 12.20 -23.55 33.09
CA LYS A 157 11.78 -23.46 34.49
C LYS A 157 11.50 -22.02 34.89
N GLU A 158 12.35 -21.09 34.48
CA GLU A 158 12.17 -19.65 34.72
C GLU A 158 10.98 -19.10 33.94
N ILE A 159 10.81 -19.50 32.68
CA ILE A 159 9.65 -19.12 31.86
C ILE A 159 8.36 -19.64 32.51
N ARG A 160 8.31 -20.91 32.95
CA ARG A 160 7.15 -21.45 33.68
C ARG A 160 6.89 -20.73 34.99
N SER A 161 7.95 -20.36 35.72
CA SER A 161 7.84 -19.58 36.95
C SER A 161 7.25 -18.19 36.67
N PHE A 162 7.71 -17.53 35.60
CA PHE A 162 7.15 -16.28 35.11
C PHE A 162 5.66 -16.42 34.76
N LEU A 163 5.29 -17.40 33.92
CA LEU A 163 3.90 -17.66 33.52
C LEU A 163 2.99 -17.92 34.75
N ASN A 164 3.44 -18.73 35.70
CA ASN A 164 2.67 -18.99 36.91
C ASN A 164 2.42 -17.73 37.75
N LYS A 165 3.33 -16.75 37.76
CA LYS A 165 3.13 -15.46 38.44
C LYS A 165 2.09 -14.59 37.76
N GLN A 166 1.92 -14.72 36.44
CA GLN A 166 0.92 -13.99 35.66
C GLN A 166 -0.51 -14.54 35.86
N SER A 167 -0.64 -15.82 36.22
CA SER A 167 -1.93 -16.49 36.40
C SER A 167 -2.78 -15.84 37.49
N ALA A 168 -4.01 -15.49 37.15
CA ALA A 168 -5.00 -14.82 38.01
C ALA A 168 -4.58 -13.44 38.54
N SER A 169 -3.40 -12.94 38.17
CA SER A 169 -2.94 -11.58 38.48
C SER A 169 -3.10 -10.68 37.24
N SER A 170 -2.26 -10.87 36.23
CA SER A 170 -2.32 -10.11 34.97
C SER A 170 -3.23 -10.75 33.94
N VAL A 171 -3.28 -12.09 33.90
CA VAL A 171 -3.91 -12.84 32.82
C VAL A 171 -4.82 -13.93 33.35
N ASP A 172 -5.90 -14.22 32.62
CA ASP A 172 -6.79 -15.36 32.90
C ASP A 172 -5.98 -16.67 32.98
N PRO A 173 -6.14 -17.48 34.04
CA PRO A 173 -5.47 -18.77 34.18
C PRO A 173 -5.58 -19.69 32.96
N ILE A 174 -6.69 -19.65 32.21
CA ILE A 174 -6.90 -20.49 31.01
C ILE A 174 -5.86 -20.17 29.94
N ILE A 175 -5.57 -18.88 29.72
CA ILE A 175 -4.59 -18.42 28.73
C ILE A 175 -3.18 -18.80 29.18
N VAL A 176 -2.88 -18.68 30.48
CA VAL A 176 -1.58 -19.07 31.04
C VAL A 176 -1.33 -20.57 30.88
N GLU A 177 -2.34 -21.41 31.11
CA GLU A 177 -2.21 -22.85 30.89
C GLU A 177 -2.01 -23.19 29.41
N ALA A 178 -2.69 -22.49 28.50
CA ALA A 178 -2.44 -22.64 27.06
C ALA A 178 -0.99 -22.25 26.70
N ALA A 179 -0.47 -21.13 27.22
CA ALA A 179 0.92 -20.74 27.01
C ALA A 179 1.90 -21.78 27.54
N LYS A 180 1.64 -22.37 28.72
CA LYS A 180 2.48 -23.45 29.29
C LYS A 180 2.48 -24.73 28.44
N GLN A 181 1.34 -25.06 27.83
CA GLN A 181 1.22 -26.22 26.93
C GLN A 181 1.99 -25.98 25.63
N CYS A 182 1.83 -24.78 25.04
CA CYS A 182 2.54 -24.35 23.85
C CYS A 182 4.07 -24.37 24.08
N LEU A 183 4.53 -23.81 25.20
CA LEU A 183 5.96 -23.68 25.55
C LEU A 183 6.45 -24.85 26.42
N SER A 184 5.98 -26.07 26.14
CA SER A 184 6.21 -27.25 26.98
C SER A 184 7.63 -27.82 26.91
N THR A 185 8.38 -27.54 25.84
CA THR A 185 9.77 -27.97 25.63
C THR A 185 10.66 -26.78 25.24
N GLN A 186 11.98 -26.90 25.48
CA GLN A 186 12.94 -25.83 25.15
C GLN A 186 13.01 -25.63 23.63
N ASP A 187 12.84 -26.71 22.86
CA ASP A 187 12.81 -26.68 21.40
C ASP A 187 11.55 -25.96 20.88
N ASN A 188 10.37 -26.22 21.45
CA ASN A 188 9.14 -25.49 21.09
C ASN A 188 9.26 -24.02 21.45
N PHE A 189 9.83 -23.70 22.61
CA PHE A 189 10.09 -22.33 23.00
C PHE A 189 11.05 -21.63 22.02
N ALA A 190 12.18 -22.27 21.71
CA ALA A 190 13.15 -21.75 20.76
C ALA A 190 12.51 -21.49 19.39
N LEU A 191 11.65 -22.40 18.92
CA LEU A 191 10.91 -22.25 17.66
C LEU A 191 10.06 -20.98 17.62
N HIS A 192 9.33 -20.67 18.69
CA HIS A 192 8.51 -19.46 18.76
C HIS A 192 9.30 -18.17 18.96
N CYS A 193 10.55 -18.28 19.44
CA CYS A 193 11.50 -17.18 19.49
C CYS A 193 12.23 -16.93 18.16
N VAL A 194 12.19 -17.87 17.20
CA VAL A 194 12.73 -17.64 15.87
C VAL A 194 11.88 -16.59 15.17
N ILE A 195 12.56 -15.59 14.61
CA ILE A 195 11.96 -14.51 13.85
C ILE A 195 12.20 -14.83 12.39
N ASP A 196 11.23 -15.46 11.74
CA ASP A 196 11.20 -15.49 10.28
C ASP A 196 10.20 -14.43 9.80
N PRO A 197 10.65 -13.31 9.20
CA PRO A 197 9.75 -12.35 8.58
C PRO A 197 8.84 -12.97 7.51
N ASN A 198 9.15 -14.17 7.03
CA ASN A 198 8.31 -14.91 6.09
C ASN A 198 7.18 -15.71 6.75
N ASP A 199 7.16 -15.88 8.08
CA ASP A 199 6.07 -16.56 8.80
C ASP A 199 4.72 -15.87 8.56
N ILE A 200 4.75 -14.55 8.33
CA ILE A 200 3.58 -13.78 7.93
C ILE A 200 2.93 -14.36 6.66
N PHE A 201 3.71 -14.88 5.71
CA PHE A 201 3.19 -15.45 4.47
C PHE A 201 2.58 -16.84 4.61
N MET A 202 2.64 -17.44 5.81
CA MET A 202 2.06 -18.75 6.13
C MET A 202 0.67 -18.65 6.79
N LEU A 203 0.16 -17.42 6.99
CA LEU A 203 -1.18 -17.17 7.55
C LEU A 203 -2.28 -17.58 6.57
N ASP A 204 -3.45 -17.97 7.08
CA ASP A 204 -4.66 -18.23 6.28
C ASP A 204 -5.65 -17.06 6.45
N LEU A 205 -5.30 -15.93 5.83
CA LEU A 205 -6.04 -14.69 6.02
C LEU A 205 -7.42 -14.69 5.37
N GLU A 206 -7.67 -15.55 4.39
CA GLU A 206 -9.01 -15.71 3.83
C GLU A 206 -10.01 -16.21 4.88
N ASN A 207 -9.60 -17.19 5.70
CA ASN A 207 -10.40 -17.66 6.82
C ASN A 207 -10.35 -16.70 8.02
N ASP A 208 -9.20 -16.09 8.31
CA ASP A 208 -9.07 -15.16 9.44
C ASP A 208 -9.82 -13.85 9.22
N PHE A 209 -9.95 -13.38 7.98
CA PHE A 209 -10.62 -12.12 7.63
C PHE A 209 -11.63 -12.32 6.49
N PRO A 210 -12.79 -12.94 6.75
CA PRO A 210 -13.78 -13.23 5.71
C PRO A 210 -14.29 -11.96 5.01
N GLY A 211 -14.25 -10.81 5.68
CA GLY A 211 -14.59 -9.49 5.12
C GLY A 211 -13.74 -9.10 3.90
N MET A 212 -12.51 -9.62 3.80
CA MET A 212 -11.59 -9.34 2.69
C MET A 212 -12.17 -9.79 1.33
N ASN A 213 -12.98 -10.84 1.33
CA ASN A 213 -13.60 -11.37 0.11
C ASN A 213 -14.52 -10.36 -0.57
N TYR A 214 -15.08 -9.41 0.21
CA TYR A 214 -16.03 -8.41 -0.28
C TYR A 214 -15.38 -7.10 -0.72
N ILE A 215 -14.09 -6.88 -0.46
CA ILE A 215 -13.41 -5.63 -0.83
C ILE A 215 -12.74 -5.80 -2.19
N SER A 216 -12.87 -4.85 -3.12
CA SER A 216 -12.14 -4.92 -4.40
C SER A 216 -10.62 -4.82 -4.16
N ILE A 217 -9.80 -5.40 -5.04
CA ILE A 217 -8.34 -5.27 -4.96
C ILE A 217 -7.89 -3.78 -4.88
N PRO A 218 -8.35 -2.89 -5.78
CA PRO A 218 -8.01 -1.47 -5.68
C PRO A 218 -8.38 -0.83 -4.36
N GLU A 219 -9.58 -1.12 -3.85
CA GLU A 219 -10.04 -0.58 -2.59
C GLU A 219 -9.20 -1.11 -1.42
N LEU A 220 -8.90 -2.42 -1.40
CA LEU A 220 -8.05 -3.05 -0.38
C LEU A 220 -6.66 -2.40 -0.34
N ILE A 221 -6.00 -2.27 -1.49
CA ILE A 221 -4.69 -1.62 -1.58
C ILE A 221 -4.80 -0.18 -1.06
N THR A 222 -5.82 0.56 -1.50
CA THR A 222 -5.99 1.97 -1.10
C THR A 222 -6.19 2.12 0.39
N GLN A 223 -7.07 1.33 1.00
CA GLN A 223 -7.31 1.40 2.43
C GLN A 223 -6.05 1.04 3.24
N LEU A 224 -5.29 0.03 2.80
CA LEU A 224 -4.03 -0.37 3.44
C LEU A 224 -2.93 0.70 3.29
N LEU A 225 -2.80 1.31 2.10
CA LEU A 225 -1.86 2.39 1.87
C LEU A 225 -2.26 3.67 2.62
N TRP A 226 -3.55 3.92 2.76
CA TRP A 226 -4.08 5.04 3.53
C TRP A 226 -3.75 4.91 5.02
N LEU A 227 -3.94 3.71 5.59
CA LEU A 227 -3.47 3.37 6.93
C LEU A 227 -1.95 3.55 7.06
N THR A 228 -1.20 3.04 6.07
CA THR A 228 0.27 3.15 6.05
C THR A 228 0.73 4.61 6.05
N ALA A 229 0.07 5.46 5.26
CA ALA A 229 0.35 6.90 5.19
C ALA A 229 0.08 7.60 6.53
N GLN A 230 -1.08 7.35 7.15
CA GLN A 230 -1.42 7.94 8.45
C GLN A 230 -0.40 7.58 9.52
N VAL A 231 -0.02 6.31 9.57
CA VAL A 231 0.99 5.81 10.49
C VAL A 231 2.32 6.51 10.21
N ALA A 232 2.81 6.52 8.98
CA ALA A 232 4.06 7.20 8.64
C ALA A 232 4.08 8.70 9.06
N ASP A 233 2.96 9.41 8.85
CA ASP A 233 2.79 10.82 9.18
C ASP A 233 2.74 11.09 10.69
N CYS A 234 2.13 10.20 11.50
CA CYS A 234 1.89 10.40 12.94
C CYS A 234 3.17 10.62 13.78
N LYS A 235 4.35 10.22 13.28
CA LYS A 235 5.63 10.51 13.96
C LYS A 235 5.86 12.02 14.16
N ARG A 236 5.25 12.84 13.30
CA ARG A 236 5.34 14.30 13.27
C ARG A 236 3.94 14.88 13.35
N THR A 237 3.53 15.31 14.53
CA THR A 237 2.17 15.83 14.77
C THR A 237 1.75 16.93 13.78
N GLU A 238 2.71 17.75 13.32
CA GLU A 238 2.56 18.79 12.32
C GLU A 238 2.30 18.28 10.90
N ARG A 239 2.69 17.05 10.58
CA ARG A 239 2.46 16.37 9.30
C ARG A 239 1.29 15.39 9.34
N THR A 240 0.50 15.35 10.42
CA THR A 240 -0.67 14.46 10.50
C THR A 240 -1.54 14.67 9.25
N PHE A 241 -1.80 13.58 8.51
CA PHE A 241 -2.64 13.57 7.30
C PHE A 241 -2.03 14.31 6.08
N HIS A 242 -0.73 14.63 6.10
CA HIS A 242 -0.01 15.26 5.00
C HIS A 242 -0.03 14.39 3.74
N SER A 243 0.37 13.13 3.86
CA SER A 243 0.48 12.19 2.74
C SER A 243 -0.87 11.97 2.05
N ASN A 244 -1.96 11.95 2.83
CA ASN A 244 -3.33 11.84 2.32
C ASN A 244 -3.76 13.08 1.50
N LYS A 245 -3.41 14.28 1.96
CA LYS A 245 -3.66 15.55 1.27
C LYS A 245 -2.88 15.65 -0.05
N VAL A 246 -1.60 15.26 -0.04
CA VAL A 246 -0.75 15.17 -1.23
C VAL A 246 -1.35 14.17 -2.22
N ALA A 247 -1.66 12.95 -1.77
CA ALA A 247 -2.27 11.91 -2.59
C ALA A 247 -3.58 12.34 -3.26
N PHE A 248 -4.45 13.01 -2.51
CA PHE A 248 -5.70 13.54 -3.04
C PHE A 248 -5.47 14.51 -4.19
N CYS A 249 -4.51 15.43 -4.06
CA CYS A 249 -4.20 16.40 -5.12
C CYS A 249 -3.55 15.72 -6.34
N CYS A 250 -2.63 14.76 -6.12
CA CYS A 250 -2.05 13.96 -7.20
C CYS A 250 -3.13 13.23 -8.01
N HIS A 251 -4.08 12.60 -7.32
CA HIS A 251 -5.24 11.96 -7.96
C HIS A 251 -6.06 12.95 -8.78
N ARG A 252 -6.40 14.13 -8.21
CA ARG A 252 -7.18 15.15 -8.92
C ARG A 252 -6.46 15.66 -10.16
N ILE A 253 -5.15 15.88 -10.10
CA ILE A 253 -4.35 16.32 -11.26
C ILE A 253 -4.40 15.26 -12.37
N ALA A 254 -4.17 13.98 -12.02
CA ALA A 254 -4.20 12.88 -12.96
C ALA A 254 -5.59 12.66 -13.58
N LYS A 255 -6.66 12.76 -12.76
CA LYS A 255 -8.04 12.60 -13.20
C LYS A 255 -8.50 13.74 -14.11
N THR A 256 -8.16 14.98 -13.77
CA THR A 256 -8.54 16.16 -14.55
C THR A 256 -7.81 16.24 -15.88
N TYR A 257 -6.56 15.76 -15.96
CA TYR A 257 -5.74 15.84 -17.17
C TYR A 257 -5.27 14.46 -17.65
N PRO A 258 -6.14 13.68 -18.33
CA PRO A 258 -5.77 12.40 -18.94
C PRO A 258 -4.58 12.52 -19.90
N SER A 259 -4.35 13.71 -20.47
CA SER A 259 -3.20 14.03 -21.32
C SER A 259 -1.84 13.80 -20.64
N LEU A 260 -1.78 13.78 -19.29
CA LEU A 260 -0.58 13.42 -18.53
C LEU A 260 -0.24 11.92 -18.62
N ARG A 261 -1.20 11.08 -19.03
CA ARG A 261 -1.07 9.61 -19.08
C ARG A 261 -0.64 8.99 -17.75
N ILE A 262 -1.18 9.53 -16.65
CA ILE A 262 -1.01 9.01 -15.29
C ILE A 262 -2.36 8.45 -14.87
N ASP A 263 -2.38 7.19 -14.43
CA ASP A 263 -3.58 6.62 -13.85
C ASP A 263 -3.91 7.30 -12.51
N PRO A 264 -5.15 7.76 -12.27
CA PRO A 264 -5.51 8.46 -11.05
C PRO A 264 -5.27 7.65 -9.77
N LEU A 265 -5.54 6.33 -9.78
CA LEU A 265 -5.31 5.48 -8.61
C LEU A 265 -3.82 5.28 -8.36
N GLN A 266 -3.01 5.16 -9.41
CA GLN A 266 -1.55 5.14 -9.26
C GLN A 266 -1.01 6.46 -8.68
N ALA A 267 -1.57 7.59 -9.11
CA ALA A 267 -1.22 8.89 -8.55
C ALA A 267 -1.59 9.02 -7.06
N LEU A 268 -2.77 8.50 -6.69
CA LEU A 268 -3.21 8.39 -5.31
C LEU A 268 -2.25 7.54 -4.49
N TRP A 269 -1.97 6.31 -4.92
CA TRP A 269 -1.11 5.37 -4.19
C TRP A 269 0.30 5.88 -4.02
N ALA A 270 0.91 6.40 -5.09
CA ALA A 270 2.24 6.98 -5.01
C ALA A 270 2.29 8.18 -4.05
N GLY A 271 1.26 9.04 -4.06
CA GLY A 271 1.15 10.14 -3.11
C GLY A 271 0.95 9.68 -1.67
N LEU A 272 0.24 8.57 -1.41
CA LEU A 272 0.08 8.03 -0.04
C LEU A 272 1.40 7.53 0.53
N ILE A 273 2.26 6.94 -0.31
CA ILE A 273 3.48 6.28 0.13
C ILE A 273 4.77 7.06 -0.17
N HIS A 274 4.68 8.29 -0.69
CA HIS A 274 5.87 9.04 -1.11
C HIS A 274 6.86 9.24 0.05
N ASP A 275 6.33 9.59 1.23
CA ASP A 275 7.13 10.01 2.39
C ASP A 275 7.29 8.91 3.46
N ILE A 276 6.95 7.64 3.21
CA ILE A 276 7.00 6.59 4.25
C ILE A 276 8.41 6.39 4.85
N GLY A 277 9.46 6.72 4.11
CA GLY A 277 10.85 6.68 4.55
C GLY A 277 11.21 7.78 5.56
N ILE A 278 10.41 8.84 5.68
CA ILE A 278 10.64 9.96 6.61
C ILE A 278 10.60 9.52 8.07
N HIS A 279 9.99 8.37 8.34
CA HIS A 279 9.95 7.76 9.65
C HIS A 279 11.35 7.39 10.18
N SER A 280 12.32 7.17 9.28
CA SER A 280 13.73 6.92 9.63
C SER A 280 14.46 8.15 10.17
N VAL A 281 13.93 9.36 9.93
CA VAL A 281 14.54 10.62 10.36
C VAL A 281 14.13 10.89 11.81
N PRO A 282 15.07 11.00 12.77
CA PRO A 282 14.75 11.25 14.17
C PRO A 282 14.00 12.57 14.38
N VAL A 283 13.01 12.56 15.28
CA VAL A 283 12.31 13.76 15.76
C VAL A 283 13.11 14.34 16.91
N ILE A 284 13.37 15.65 16.90
CA ILE A 284 14.09 16.35 17.97
C ILE A 284 13.05 17.00 18.89
N PRO A 285 13.04 16.72 20.21
CA PRO A 285 12.14 17.37 21.15
C PRO A 285 12.42 18.88 21.28
N GLU A 286 11.38 19.70 21.30
CA GLU A 286 11.45 21.12 21.67
C GLU A 286 11.80 21.31 23.17
N PRO A 287 12.40 22.46 23.58
CA PRO A 287 12.72 23.64 22.77
C PRO A 287 14.16 23.71 22.26
N TRP A 288 14.32 24.26 21.06
CA TRP A 288 15.62 24.50 20.41
C TRP A 288 16.47 25.53 21.15
N THR A 289 17.78 25.29 21.21
CA THR A 289 18.78 26.35 21.42
C THR A 289 19.24 26.89 20.05
N GLN A 290 19.61 28.17 19.97
CA GLN A 290 19.98 28.87 18.73
C GLN A 290 21.13 28.20 17.92
N LYS A 291 21.87 27.26 18.52
CA LYS A 291 22.87 26.39 17.88
C LYS A 291 22.29 25.20 17.10
N GLN A 292 20.99 24.92 17.26
CA GLN A 292 20.27 23.77 16.68
C GLN A 292 19.31 24.16 15.55
N LEU A 293 19.38 25.40 15.05
CA LEU A 293 18.64 25.86 13.86
C LEU A 293 19.05 25.12 12.57
N HIS A 294 20.15 24.38 12.60
CA HIS A 294 20.56 23.48 11.54
C HIS A 294 20.45 22.03 12.04
N PRO A 295 19.72 21.15 11.32
CA PRO A 295 19.66 19.74 11.69
C PRO A 295 21.10 19.17 11.71
N PRO A 296 21.46 18.30 12.67
CA PRO A 296 22.77 17.64 12.68
C PRO A 296 23.04 17.00 11.32
N SER A 297 24.31 16.96 10.87
CA SER A 297 24.69 16.41 9.56
C SER A 297 24.09 15.03 9.28
N LYS A 298 24.00 14.17 10.31
CA LYS A 298 23.35 12.87 10.24
C LYS A 298 21.84 12.96 9.96
N GLN A 299 21.13 13.89 10.59
CA GLN A 299 19.69 14.06 10.38
C GLN A 299 19.39 14.61 8.99
N LEU A 300 20.17 15.60 8.52
CA LEU A 300 20.06 16.11 7.14
C LEU A 300 20.36 15.01 6.11
N THR A 301 21.35 14.15 6.40
CA THR A 301 21.66 13.00 5.54
C THR A 301 20.49 12.04 5.47
N LEU A 302 19.89 11.67 6.60
CA LEU A 302 18.70 10.80 6.62
C LEU A 302 17.50 11.45 5.93
N TYR A 303 17.32 12.76 6.09
CA TYR A 303 16.30 13.52 5.37
C TYR A 303 16.53 13.43 3.86
N HIS A 304 17.72 13.71 3.33
CA HIS A 304 17.96 13.55 1.89
C HIS A 304 17.90 12.10 1.40
N GLN A 305 18.05 11.11 2.29
CA GLN A 305 17.94 9.70 1.94
C GLN A 305 16.53 9.13 2.07
N HIS A 306 15.58 9.82 2.72
CA HIS A 306 14.24 9.30 2.92
C HIS A 306 13.52 8.90 1.61
N PRO A 307 13.71 9.57 0.45
CA PRO A 307 13.10 9.13 -0.81
C PRO A 307 13.61 7.75 -1.24
N ASN A 308 14.92 7.51 -1.08
CA ASN A 308 15.53 6.20 -1.35
C ASN A 308 15.07 5.16 -0.33
N ILE A 309 14.84 5.54 0.93
CA ILE A 309 14.30 4.64 1.96
C ILE A 309 12.86 4.25 1.60
N SER A 310 12.00 5.20 1.22
CA SER A 310 10.65 4.93 0.70
C SER A 310 10.71 3.95 -0.49
N ALA A 311 11.60 4.22 -1.46
CA ALA A 311 11.78 3.37 -2.63
C ALA A 311 12.22 1.94 -2.27
N ASN A 312 13.16 1.80 -1.34
CA ASN A 312 13.65 0.49 -0.88
C ASN A 312 12.55 -0.30 -0.16
N LEU A 313 11.76 0.35 0.68
CA LEU A 313 10.65 -0.28 1.42
C LEU A 313 9.60 -0.90 0.48
N VAL A 314 9.25 -0.18 -0.60
CA VAL A 314 8.25 -0.67 -1.56
C VAL A 314 8.82 -1.63 -2.62
N SER A 315 10.14 -1.64 -2.83
CA SER A 315 10.79 -2.43 -3.88
C SER A 315 10.58 -3.95 -3.75
N SER A 316 10.33 -4.45 -2.54
CA SER A 316 10.08 -5.87 -2.28
C SER A 316 8.60 -6.27 -2.37
N ILE A 317 7.70 -5.31 -2.60
CA ILE A 317 6.25 -5.51 -2.56
C ILE A 317 5.73 -5.57 -3.99
N MET A 318 5.09 -6.67 -4.37
CA MET A 318 4.73 -6.95 -5.75
C MET A 318 3.84 -5.87 -6.37
N VAL A 319 2.91 -5.33 -5.57
CA VAL A 319 1.97 -4.31 -6.05
C VAL A 319 2.52 -2.88 -5.97
N LEU A 320 3.63 -2.66 -5.24
CA LEU A 320 4.20 -1.32 -5.03
C LEU A 320 5.59 -1.12 -5.63
N GLU A 321 6.27 -2.18 -6.08
CA GLU A 321 7.63 -2.13 -6.64
C GLU A 321 7.76 -1.12 -7.80
N TYR A 322 6.68 -0.92 -8.56
CA TYR A 322 6.60 0.05 -9.65
C TYR A 322 6.78 1.49 -9.18
N PHE A 323 6.37 1.80 -7.95
CA PHE A 323 6.48 3.15 -7.39
C PHE A 323 7.88 3.47 -6.87
N ALA A 324 8.76 2.48 -6.68
CA ALA A 324 10.11 2.72 -6.16
C ALA A 324 10.87 3.88 -6.86
N PRO A 325 10.99 3.94 -8.21
CA PRO A 325 11.65 5.07 -8.88
C PRO A 325 10.88 6.39 -8.74
N VAL A 326 9.55 6.34 -8.64
CA VAL A 326 8.72 7.53 -8.45
C VAL A 326 9.01 8.14 -7.07
N LEU A 327 9.03 7.29 -6.04
CA LEU A 327 9.33 7.62 -4.67
C LEU A 327 10.77 8.08 -4.50
N ALA A 328 11.74 7.47 -5.19
CA ALA A 328 13.13 7.90 -5.10
C ALA A 328 13.36 9.33 -5.63
N ALA A 329 12.50 9.81 -6.52
CA ALA A 329 12.71 11.07 -7.26
C ALA A 329 11.74 12.20 -6.88
N HIS A 330 10.90 12.04 -5.84
CA HIS A 330 9.86 13.03 -5.52
C HIS A 330 10.37 14.36 -4.94
N HIS A 331 11.65 14.44 -4.55
CA HIS A 331 12.36 15.67 -4.17
C HIS A 331 13.39 16.14 -5.23
N GLU A 332 13.34 15.60 -6.44
CA GLU A 332 14.16 16.08 -7.55
C GLU A 332 13.55 17.37 -8.12
N ASN A 333 14.40 18.36 -8.36
CA ASN A 333 14.00 19.65 -8.94
C ASN A 333 14.22 19.63 -10.45
N TRP A 334 13.37 20.35 -11.19
CA TRP A 334 13.45 20.42 -12.65
C TRP A 334 14.84 20.82 -13.19
N ASP A 335 15.55 21.72 -12.51
CA ASP A 335 16.92 22.17 -12.80
C ASP A 335 18.04 21.22 -12.30
N GLY A 336 17.68 20.22 -11.49
CA GLY A 336 18.52 19.21 -10.85
C GLY A 336 19.31 19.66 -9.63
N THR A 337 18.87 20.73 -8.98
CA THR A 337 19.33 21.10 -7.64
C THR A 337 18.72 20.24 -6.53
N GLY A 338 17.73 19.40 -6.87
CA GLY A 338 17.05 18.51 -5.94
C GLY A 338 17.89 17.29 -5.53
N PHE A 339 17.25 16.36 -4.82
CA PHE A 339 17.90 15.19 -4.22
C PHE A 339 17.00 13.94 -4.40
N PRO A 340 17.54 12.71 -4.26
CA PRO A 340 18.90 12.34 -3.86
C PRO A 340 19.90 12.17 -5.01
N ASN A 341 19.46 12.14 -6.27
CA ASN A 341 20.29 11.77 -7.42
C ASN A 341 20.53 12.93 -8.41
N ASN A 342 20.00 14.13 -8.13
CA ASN A 342 20.15 15.33 -8.96
C ASN A 342 19.63 15.11 -10.39
N LEU A 343 18.52 14.38 -10.52
CA LEU A 343 17.84 14.17 -11.79
C LEU A 343 17.33 15.51 -12.34
N LYS A 344 17.22 15.61 -13.66
CA LYS A 344 16.87 16.86 -14.36
C LYS A 344 15.81 16.63 -15.41
N LYS A 345 14.86 17.56 -15.49
CA LYS A 345 13.86 17.62 -16.56
C LYS A 345 13.16 16.26 -16.77
N ASP A 346 13.18 15.76 -18.01
CA ASP A 346 12.55 14.52 -18.43
C ASP A 346 13.17 13.25 -17.82
N ASN A 347 14.31 13.36 -17.13
CA ASN A 347 14.86 12.24 -16.37
C ASN A 347 14.15 12.03 -15.03
N ILE A 348 13.36 13.01 -14.57
CA ILE A 348 12.52 12.89 -13.38
C ILE A 348 11.19 12.24 -13.81
N PRO A 349 10.76 11.13 -13.18
CA PRO A 349 9.47 10.51 -13.51
C PRO A 349 8.33 11.54 -13.41
N LEU A 350 7.44 11.57 -14.40
CA LEU A 350 6.37 12.58 -14.44
C LEU A 350 5.50 12.56 -13.19
N LEU A 351 5.20 11.37 -12.65
CA LEU A 351 4.45 11.24 -11.40
C LEU A 351 5.25 11.79 -10.19
N SER A 352 6.58 11.69 -10.16
CA SER A 352 7.41 12.34 -9.13
C SER A 352 7.31 13.85 -9.21
N GLN A 353 7.26 14.41 -10.43
CA GLN A 353 7.09 15.85 -10.61
C GLN A 353 5.72 16.32 -10.10
N VAL A 354 4.65 15.55 -10.38
CA VAL A 354 3.30 15.82 -9.85
C VAL A 354 3.30 15.79 -8.32
N ILE A 355 3.92 14.76 -7.71
CA ILE A 355 4.04 14.65 -6.24
C ILE A 355 4.81 15.85 -5.69
N SER A 356 5.96 16.21 -6.29
CA SER A 356 6.79 17.33 -5.85
C SER A 356 6.03 18.66 -5.79
N VAL A 357 5.20 18.95 -6.80
CA VAL A 357 4.33 20.15 -6.80
C VAL A 357 3.32 20.12 -5.64
N CYS A 358 2.67 18.97 -5.41
CA CYS A 358 1.72 18.79 -4.33
C CYS A 358 2.37 18.85 -2.94
N VAL A 359 3.57 18.30 -2.78
CA VAL A 359 4.35 18.34 -1.54
C VAL A 359 4.70 19.78 -1.20
N MET A 360 5.33 20.52 -2.13
CA MET A 360 5.68 21.92 -1.92
C MET A 360 4.47 22.78 -1.56
N TYR A 361 3.33 22.55 -2.21
CA TYR A 361 2.09 23.24 -1.91
C TYR A 361 1.66 23.08 -0.44
N TYR A 362 1.63 21.86 0.09
CA TYR A 362 1.26 21.64 1.47
C TYR A 362 2.35 22.06 2.46
N GLU A 363 3.63 21.91 2.12
CA GLU A 363 4.74 22.39 2.96
C GLU A 363 4.67 23.90 3.17
N ILE A 364 4.36 24.68 2.13
CA ILE A 364 4.16 26.14 2.26
C ILE A 364 2.97 26.45 3.19
N LEU A 365 1.84 25.76 3.03
CA LEU A 365 0.64 25.98 3.84
C LEU A 365 0.78 25.56 5.32
N GLU A 366 1.61 24.56 5.57
CA GLU A 366 1.88 24.00 6.91
C GLU A 366 3.00 24.76 7.63
N THR A 367 3.82 25.52 6.91
CA THR A 367 4.89 26.34 7.48
C THR A 367 4.30 27.43 8.39
N LYS A 368 4.50 27.29 9.70
CA LYS A 368 4.25 28.33 10.71
C LYS A 368 5.56 29.04 11.04
N LEU A 369 5.86 30.16 10.37
CA LEU A 369 6.90 31.07 10.86
C LEU A 369 6.44 31.66 12.20
N ARG A 370 7.29 31.63 13.23
CA ARG A 370 6.94 32.05 14.59
C ARG A 370 6.40 33.49 14.59
N GLY A 371 5.11 33.64 14.90
CA GLY A 371 4.45 34.95 15.00
C GLY A 371 3.83 35.47 13.70
N GLU A 372 3.89 34.72 12.60
CA GLU A 372 3.26 35.08 11.34
C GLU A 372 1.91 34.37 11.15
N ALA A 373 1.00 35.03 10.43
CA ALA A 373 -0.27 34.42 10.03
C ALA A 373 0.00 33.28 9.03
N GLN A 374 -0.81 32.23 9.07
CA GLN A 374 -0.73 31.12 8.12
C GLN A 374 -0.77 31.63 6.68
N ILE A 375 0.12 31.11 5.82
CA ILE A 375 0.17 31.50 4.41
C ILE A 375 -1.17 31.15 3.75
N SER A 376 -1.75 32.10 3.05
CA SER A 376 -3.02 31.87 2.35
C SER A 376 -2.81 30.92 1.16
N HIS A 377 -3.84 30.13 0.85
CA HIS A 377 -3.93 29.30 -0.36
C HIS A 377 -3.42 30.01 -1.63
N ILE A 378 -3.88 31.24 -1.84
CA ILE A 378 -3.50 32.05 -3.02
C ILE A 378 -2.00 32.38 -3.02
N ASN A 379 -1.43 32.70 -1.86
CA ASN A 379 0.00 33.00 -1.76
C ASN A 379 0.84 31.75 -1.99
N ALA A 380 0.42 30.59 -1.49
CA ALA A 380 1.11 29.32 -1.75
C ALA A 380 1.16 29.00 -3.25
N LEU A 381 0.04 29.17 -3.96
CA LEU A 381 0.00 29.01 -5.41
C LEU A 381 0.92 30.00 -6.14
N ASN A 382 0.95 31.26 -5.71
CA ASN A 382 1.83 32.27 -6.30
C ASN A 382 3.32 31.96 -6.06
N GLU A 383 3.67 31.35 -4.93
CA GLU A 383 5.04 30.90 -4.66
C GLU A 383 5.43 29.74 -5.57
N ILE A 384 4.57 28.71 -5.70
CA ILE A 384 4.80 27.60 -6.64
C ILE A 384 4.95 28.11 -8.09
N ASP A 385 4.11 29.07 -8.50
CA ASP A 385 4.13 29.61 -9.86
C ASP A 385 5.40 30.41 -10.17
N ARG A 386 6.08 30.97 -9.15
CA ARG A 386 7.39 31.64 -9.32
C ARG A 386 8.54 30.66 -9.58
N GLU A 387 8.38 29.40 -9.21
CA GLU A 387 9.42 28.36 -9.32
C GLU A 387 9.39 27.64 -10.70
N ARG A 388 8.70 28.23 -11.68
CA ARG A 388 8.63 27.78 -13.08
C ARG A 388 10.01 27.63 -13.70
N ASP A 389 10.23 26.47 -14.29
CA ASP A 389 11.46 26.03 -14.95
C ASP A 389 12.72 26.02 -14.05
N GLN A 390 12.55 26.20 -12.74
CA GLN A 390 13.56 26.00 -11.71
C GLN A 390 13.27 24.72 -10.92
N LEU A 391 12.21 24.71 -10.12
CA LEU A 391 11.80 23.52 -9.37
C LEU A 391 10.83 22.65 -10.17
N PHE A 392 9.96 23.27 -10.97
CA PHE A 392 8.88 22.58 -11.67
C PHE A 392 8.86 22.91 -13.16
N SER A 393 8.46 21.96 -14.00
CA SER A 393 8.18 22.23 -15.41
C SER A 393 7.02 23.21 -15.57
N SER A 394 7.19 24.25 -16.38
CA SER A 394 6.08 25.17 -16.73
C SER A 394 4.86 24.43 -17.29
N GLN A 395 5.08 23.41 -18.13
CA GLN A 395 4.00 22.61 -18.74
C GLN A 395 3.19 21.82 -17.69
N LEU A 396 3.85 21.39 -16.61
CA LEU A 396 3.17 20.71 -15.52
C LEU A 396 2.39 21.71 -14.67
N LEU A 397 2.97 22.87 -14.35
CA LEU A 397 2.31 23.88 -13.53
C LEU A 397 1.05 24.45 -14.19
N ASP A 398 1.02 24.56 -15.52
CA ASP A 398 -0.18 24.95 -16.27
C ASP A 398 -1.38 24.02 -16.02
N LYS A 399 -1.13 22.77 -15.64
CA LYS A 399 -2.15 21.77 -15.26
C LYS A 399 -2.34 21.69 -13.74
N ALA A 400 -1.26 21.64 -12.98
CA ALA A 400 -1.31 21.42 -11.54
C ALA A 400 -1.91 22.63 -10.79
N VAL A 401 -1.54 23.87 -11.15
CA VAL A 401 -1.97 25.08 -10.43
C VAL A 401 -3.49 25.29 -10.48
N PRO A 402 -4.19 25.16 -11.63
CA PRO A 402 -5.66 25.23 -11.67
C PRO A 402 -6.35 24.19 -10.77
N VAL A 403 -5.82 22.96 -10.72
CA VAL A 403 -6.36 21.89 -9.89
C VAL A 403 -6.12 22.20 -8.41
N LEU A 404 -4.90 22.56 -8.01
CA LEU A 404 -4.60 22.96 -6.64
C LEU A 404 -5.47 24.16 -6.21
N LYS A 405 -5.69 25.12 -7.11
CA LYS A 405 -6.60 26.25 -6.85
C LYS A 405 -8.02 25.80 -6.51
N ALA A 406 -8.57 24.83 -7.23
CA ALA A 406 -9.93 24.33 -7.04
C ALA A 406 -10.07 23.30 -5.89
N TRP A 407 -9.02 22.54 -5.62
CA TRP A 407 -9.07 21.34 -4.79
C TRP A 407 -8.18 21.38 -3.55
N GLY A 408 -7.02 22.03 -3.62
CA GLY A 408 -5.98 21.96 -2.58
C GLY A 408 -6.36 22.61 -1.26
N SER A 409 -7.39 23.46 -1.21
CA SER A 409 -7.89 24.09 0.03
C SER A 409 -9.19 23.48 0.54
N ARG A 410 -9.72 22.44 -0.13
CA ARG A 410 -10.94 21.78 0.33
C ARG A 410 -10.68 20.99 1.60
N ASP A 411 -11.64 21.05 2.52
CA ASP A 411 -11.60 20.23 3.72
C ASP A 411 -11.88 18.76 3.37
N ILE A 412 -10.85 17.95 3.52
CA ILE A 412 -10.90 16.50 3.35
C ILE A 412 -10.64 15.75 4.67
N SER A 413 -10.75 16.44 5.81
CA SER A 413 -10.54 15.85 7.14
C SER A 413 -11.46 14.65 7.41
N TRP A 414 -12.66 14.63 6.81
CA TRP A 414 -13.54 13.47 6.89
C TRP A 414 -12.91 12.19 6.30
N MET A 415 -11.94 12.29 5.38
CA MET A 415 -11.20 11.13 4.87
C MET A 415 -10.11 10.62 5.84
N GLN A 416 -9.86 11.29 6.97
CA GLN A 416 -9.02 10.72 8.04
C GLN A 416 -9.59 9.38 8.52
N ASP A 417 -10.92 9.28 8.55
CA ASP A 417 -11.57 8.01 8.80
C ASP A 417 -11.56 7.15 7.52
N ILE A 418 -10.75 6.09 7.54
CA ILE A 418 -10.57 5.13 6.43
C ILE A 418 -11.90 4.54 5.96
N LYS A 419 -12.95 4.47 6.82
CA LYS A 419 -14.28 3.99 6.40
C LYS A 419 -14.87 4.83 5.26
N ASN A 420 -14.42 6.07 5.13
CA ASN A 420 -14.87 6.98 4.10
C ASN A 420 -14.05 6.87 2.80
N VAL A 421 -12.96 6.09 2.79
CA VAL A 421 -12.23 5.72 1.55
C VAL A 421 -13.13 4.92 0.63
N HIS A 422 -14.07 4.13 1.15
CA HIS A 422 -15.07 3.47 0.32
C HIS A 422 -15.90 4.48 -0.50
N ALA A 423 -16.31 5.61 0.11
CA ALA A 423 -17.09 6.64 -0.57
C ALA A 423 -16.34 7.28 -1.75
N PHE A 424 -15.00 7.33 -1.67
CA PHE A 424 -14.14 7.78 -2.76
C PHE A 424 -14.28 6.90 -4.00
N PHE A 425 -14.37 5.57 -3.83
CA PHE A 425 -14.56 4.63 -4.94
C PHE A 425 -16.00 4.60 -5.45
N SER A 426 -16.97 4.67 -4.55
CA SER A 426 -18.38 4.41 -4.89
C SER A 426 -19.12 5.61 -5.46
N SER A 427 -18.67 6.83 -5.17
CA SER A 427 -19.47 8.02 -5.49
C SER A 427 -18.69 9.27 -5.90
N ASP A 428 -17.35 9.23 -5.88
CA ASP A 428 -16.46 10.41 -5.94
C ASP A 428 -17.17 11.70 -5.46
N PRO A 429 -17.26 11.93 -4.13
CA PRO A 429 -18.21 12.87 -3.52
C PRO A 429 -17.97 14.35 -3.87
N PHE A 430 -16.96 14.58 -4.69
CA PHE A 430 -16.44 15.86 -5.08
C PHE A 430 -16.87 16.25 -6.50
N GLY A 431 -17.26 15.27 -7.34
CA GLY A 431 -17.62 15.46 -8.73
C GLY A 431 -16.42 15.79 -9.63
N ASP A 432 -16.66 15.78 -10.94
CA ASP A 432 -15.66 16.16 -11.94
C ASP A 432 -15.68 17.68 -12.17
N VAL A 433 -14.50 18.31 -12.12
CA VAL A 433 -14.31 19.69 -12.57
C VAL A 433 -13.56 19.61 -13.89
N PHE A 434 -14.28 19.87 -14.98
CA PHE A 434 -13.70 19.96 -16.32
C PHE A 434 -13.29 21.42 -16.58
N PHE A 435 -12.01 21.64 -16.86
CA PHE A 435 -11.52 22.94 -17.36
C PHE A 435 -11.75 22.98 -18.87
N GLN A 436 -12.28 24.09 -19.39
CA GLN A 436 -12.90 24.22 -20.73
C GLN A 436 -11.96 24.02 -21.94
N ASP A 437 -10.67 23.73 -21.72
CA ASP A 437 -9.63 23.80 -22.76
C ASP A 437 -9.03 22.45 -23.21
N GLU A 438 -9.46 21.31 -22.65
CA GLU A 438 -9.07 20.00 -23.21
C GLU A 438 -10.21 19.44 -24.07
N GLU A 439 -9.96 19.29 -25.39
CA GLU A 439 -10.79 18.40 -26.20
C GLU A 439 -10.74 17.01 -25.55
N PRO A 440 -11.88 16.34 -25.34
CA PRO A 440 -11.85 14.93 -24.97
C PRO A 440 -11.01 14.24 -26.03
N LEU A 441 -9.96 13.52 -25.60
CA LEU A 441 -9.31 12.54 -26.47
C LEU A 441 -10.45 11.80 -27.16
N ALA A 442 -10.51 11.92 -28.48
CA ALA A 442 -11.58 11.32 -29.26
C ALA A 442 -11.80 9.92 -28.70
N GLN A 443 -13.07 9.51 -28.56
CA GLN A 443 -13.41 8.11 -28.38
C GLN A 443 -12.90 7.38 -29.63
N GLU A 444 -11.58 7.16 -29.72
CA GLU A 444 -11.03 6.06 -30.48
C GLU A 444 -11.81 4.87 -29.93
N GLU A 445 -12.55 4.21 -30.83
CA GLU A 445 -13.18 2.92 -30.57
C GLU A 445 -12.30 2.15 -29.60
N LYS A 446 -12.90 1.50 -28.59
CA LYS A 446 -12.22 0.53 -27.70
C LYS A 446 -11.44 -0.50 -28.54
N LYS A 447 -10.29 -0.09 -29.07
CA LYS A 447 -9.19 -0.93 -29.46
C LYS A 447 -8.53 -1.21 -28.14
N ASP A 448 -8.38 -2.50 -27.86
CA ASP A 448 -7.60 -3.08 -26.76
C ASP A 448 -6.18 -2.48 -26.71
N SER A 449 -6.10 -1.23 -26.28
CA SER A 449 -4.90 -0.44 -26.19
C SER A 449 -4.51 -0.51 -24.73
N THR A 450 -3.78 -1.58 -24.45
CA THR A 450 -2.92 -1.72 -23.30
C THR A 450 -1.89 -0.58 -23.34
N PHE A 451 -2.27 0.60 -22.87
CA PHE A 451 -1.35 1.73 -22.76
C PHE A 451 -0.41 1.48 -21.56
N LEU A 452 0.77 0.95 -21.87
CA LEU A 452 1.87 0.74 -20.92
C LEU A 452 2.51 2.10 -20.58
N PRO A 453 3.14 2.26 -19.39
CA PRO A 453 3.79 3.48 -18.95
C PRO A 453 5.01 3.67 -19.85
N ARG A 454 5.31 4.93 -20.14
CA ARG A 454 6.40 5.33 -21.02
C ARG A 454 7.66 4.45 -20.85
N GLN A 455 8.00 3.78 -21.96
CA GLN A 455 9.29 3.22 -22.41
C GLN A 455 9.15 1.85 -23.12
N TRP A 456 7.95 1.24 -23.16
CA TRP A 456 7.69 0.07 -24.01
C TRP A 456 7.11 0.48 -25.35
N GLU A 457 7.72 0.00 -26.43
CA GLU A 457 7.23 0.10 -27.81
C GLU A 457 6.62 -1.24 -28.24
N LEU A 458 5.73 -1.21 -29.24
CA LEU A 458 5.00 -2.38 -29.73
C LEU A 458 5.40 -2.69 -31.18
N ALA A 459 5.61 -3.97 -31.47
CA ALA A 459 5.72 -4.52 -32.81
C ALA A 459 4.79 -5.72 -32.93
N LYS A 460 4.26 -5.94 -34.13
CA LYS A 460 3.44 -7.12 -34.44
C LYS A 460 4.23 -8.07 -35.32
N LEU A 461 4.25 -9.34 -34.97
CA LEU A 461 4.97 -10.38 -35.70
C LEU A 461 4.01 -11.45 -36.23
N ALA A 462 4.30 -12.00 -37.41
CA ALA A 462 3.67 -13.21 -37.90
C ALA A 462 4.17 -14.45 -37.14
N SER A 463 3.54 -15.61 -37.39
CA SER A 463 3.92 -16.90 -36.78
C SER A 463 5.36 -17.34 -37.09
N ASP A 464 5.91 -16.89 -38.21
CA ASP A 464 7.31 -17.07 -38.62
C ASP A 464 8.25 -15.96 -38.08
N HIS A 465 7.71 -15.06 -37.26
CA HIS A 465 8.39 -13.92 -36.60
C HIS A 465 8.79 -12.78 -37.55
N THR A 466 8.26 -12.78 -38.77
CA THR A 466 8.36 -11.64 -39.70
C THR A 466 7.63 -10.43 -39.10
N VAL A 467 8.25 -9.25 -39.14
CA VAL A 467 7.70 -8.03 -38.57
C VAL A 467 6.61 -7.49 -39.48
N LEU A 468 5.36 -7.53 -39.01
CA LEU A 468 4.20 -6.98 -39.69
C LEU A 468 4.05 -5.48 -39.43
N GLU A 469 4.28 -5.05 -38.19
CA GLU A 469 4.19 -3.65 -37.74
C GLU A 469 5.28 -3.34 -36.71
N GLY A 470 5.74 -2.08 -36.63
CA GLY A 470 6.71 -1.62 -35.61
C GLY A 470 8.19 -1.78 -35.96
N ALA A 471 8.54 -2.07 -37.21
CA ALA A 471 9.93 -2.28 -37.67
C ALA A 471 10.86 -1.09 -37.38
N LYS A 472 10.42 0.15 -37.63
CA LYS A 472 11.24 1.36 -37.40
C LYS A 472 11.65 1.58 -35.94
N GLY A 473 10.78 1.20 -35.00
CA GLY A 473 11.10 1.30 -33.57
C GLY A 473 12.16 0.27 -33.16
N LEU A 474 12.04 -0.97 -33.66
CA LEU A 474 13.07 -1.99 -33.50
C LEU A 474 14.41 -1.56 -34.11
N GLU A 475 14.41 -1.03 -35.34
CA GLU A 475 15.60 -0.49 -36.03
C GLU A 475 16.29 0.60 -35.19
N SER A 476 15.51 1.56 -34.69
CA SER A 476 16.01 2.66 -33.86
C SER A 476 16.58 2.14 -32.54
N LEU A 477 15.87 1.23 -31.87
CA LEU A 477 16.26 0.70 -30.58
C LEU A 477 17.55 -0.11 -30.68
N THR A 478 17.64 -0.99 -31.67
CA THR A 478 18.75 -1.94 -31.80
C THR A 478 19.84 -1.42 -32.72
N LYS A 479 19.73 -0.20 -33.25
CA LYS A 479 20.67 0.40 -34.22
C LYS A 479 20.97 -0.54 -35.40
N THR A 480 20.03 -1.41 -35.74
CA THR A 480 20.15 -2.38 -36.84
C THR A 480 19.47 -1.78 -38.07
N GLN A 481 20.16 -1.79 -39.21
CA GLN A 481 19.58 -1.31 -40.45
C GLN A 481 18.72 -2.41 -41.07
N ILE A 482 17.43 -2.11 -41.28
CA ILE A 482 16.41 -2.97 -41.88
C ILE A 482 16.11 -4.19 -41.00
N VAL A 483 14.92 -4.18 -40.37
CA VAL A 483 14.43 -5.31 -39.55
C VAL A 483 13.21 -5.92 -40.25
N GLU A 484 13.41 -7.02 -40.97
CA GLU A 484 12.33 -7.78 -41.61
C GLU A 484 11.82 -8.91 -40.72
N ASN A 485 12.69 -9.48 -39.89
CA ASN A 485 12.37 -10.53 -38.94
C ASN A 485 12.96 -10.22 -37.56
N PHE A 486 12.25 -10.60 -36.49
CA PHE A 486 12.74 -10.43 -35.12
C PHE A 486 14.14 -11.05 -34.89
N PHE A 487 14.48 -12.14 -35.59
CA PHE A 487 15.79 -12.77 -35.44
C PHE A 487 16.95 -11.99 -36.09
N ASP A 488 16.67 -10.91 -36.81
CA ASP A 488 17.69 -10.03 -37.40
C ASP A 488 18.36 -9.17 -36.32
N ILE A 489 17.66 -8.86 -35.23
CA ILE A 489 18.14 -7.96 -34.19
C ILE A 489 18.87 -8.66 -33.04
N ILE A 490 18.73 -9.98 -32.88
CA ILE A 490 19.31 -10.72 -31.75
C ILE A 490 20.63 -11.41 -32.12
N GLU A 491 21.49 -11.64 -31.11
CA GLU A 491 22.77 -12.30 -31.30
C GLU A 491 22.62 -13.73 -31.84
N PRO A 492 23.40 -14.16 -32.86
CA PRO A 492 23.26 -15.48 -33.48
C PRO A 492 23.35 -16.67 -32.51
N SER A 493 24.13 -16.54 -31.43
CA SER A 493 24.36 -17.59 -30.43
C SER A 493 23.09 -17.99 -29.66
N ILE A 494 22.11 -17.09 -29.53
CA ILE A 494 20.88 -17.32 -28.76
C ILE A 494 19.66 -17.67 -29.62
N ILE A 495 19.73 -17.51 -30.95
CA ILE A 495 18.59 -17.71 -31.88
C ILE A 495 17.93 -19.08 -31.71
N ASN A 496 18.74 -20.14 -31.69
CA ASN A 496 18.22 -21.52 -31.61
C ASN A 496 17.49 -21.81 -30.31
N LYS A 497 17.93 -21.21 -29.20
CA LYS A 497 17.27 -21.33 -27.90
C LYS A 497 15.95 -20.55 -27.91
N THR A 498 15.99 -19.29 -28.33
CA THR A 498 14.82 -18.41 -28.41
C THR A 498 13.72 -19.00 -29.30
N ARG A 499 14.06 -19.59 -30.45
CA ARG A 499 13.08 -20.31 -31.30
C ARG A 499 12.40 -21.45 -30.57
N LYS A 500 13.16 -22.27 -29.83
CA LYS A 500 12.58 -23.39 -29.06
C LYS A 500 11.65 -22.90 -27.96
N ASP A 501 11.96 -21.77 -27.34
CA ASP A 501 11.13 -21.19 -26.29
C ASP A 501 9.83 -20.59 -26.87
N LEU A 502 9.89 -19.94 -28.03
CA LEU A 502 8.72 -19.39 -28.72
C LEU A 502 7.78 -20.45 -29.29
N VAL A 503 8.31 -21.56 -29.82
CA VAL A 503 7.49 -22.69 -30.31
C VAL A 503 6.64 -23.31 -29.20
N LYS A 504 7.15 -23.32 -27.96
CA LYS A 504 6.44 -23.84 -26.79
C LYS A 504 5.39 -22.89 -26.23
N LEU A 505 5.29 -21.66 -26.75
CA LEU A 505 4.36 -20.67 -26.25
C LEU A 505 2.93 -21.03 -26.67
N GLU A 506 2.06 -21.22 -25.69
CA GLU A 506 0.64 -21.51 -25.88
C GLU A 506 -0.13 -20.24 -26.28
N ASN A 507 -1.32 -20.36 -26.86
CA ASN A 507 -2.14 -19.21 -27.19
C ASN A 507 -2.57 -18.46 -25.91
N ASN A 508 -2.68 -17.13 -25.96
CA ASN A 508 -2.95 -16.24 -24.83
C ASN A 508 -1.93 -16.36 -23.68
N SER A 509 -0.68 -16.70 -24.02
CA SER A 509 0.41 -16.79 -23.05
C SER A 509 1.59 -15.90 -23.45
N SER A 510 2.45 -15.59 -22.46
CA SER A 510 3.52 -14.62 -22.61
C SER A 510 4.91 -15.21 -22.37
N LEU A 511 5.89 -14.84 -23.18
CA LEU A 511 7.31 -15.14 -22.95
C LEU A 511 8.11 -13.84 -22.81
N THR A 512 8.80 -13.69 -21.69
CA THR A 512 9.69 -12.54 -21.43
C THR A 512 11.14 -12.95 -21.64
N LEU A 513 11.89 -12.15 -22.39
CA LEU A 513 13.31 -12.36 -22.65
C LEU A 513 14.08 -11.06 -22.37
N THR A 514 15.23 -11.21 -21.74
CA THR A 514 16.24 -10.15 -21.67
C THR A 514 17.43 -10.62 -22.48
N LEU A 515 17.80 -9.85 -23.50
CA LEU A 515 18.89 -10.23 -24.39
C LEU A 515 19.70 -9.02 -24.85
N VAL A 516 20.82 -9.32 -25.49
CA VAL A 516 21.69 -8.32 -26.10
C VAL A 516 21.46 -8.36 -27.60
N SER A 517 21.17 -7.22 -28.20
CA SER A 517 21.04 -7.09 -29.65
C SER A 517 22.39 -7.32 -30.34
N ARG A 518 22.39 -7.51 -31.66
CA ARG A 518 23.64 -7.65 -32.45
C ARG A 518 24.60 -6.46 -32.31
N THR A 519 24.08 -5.28 -31.96
CA THR A 519 24.86 -4.04 -31.78
C THR A 519 25.22 -3.77 -30.32
N ALA A 520 25.16 -4.79 -29.46
CA ALA A 520 25.42 -4.71 -28.03
C ALA A 520 24.43 -3.85 -27.23
N THR A 521 23.22 -3.62 -27.74
CA THR A 521 22.17 -2.92 -26.99
C THR A 521 21.40 -3.93 -26.14
N LYS A 522 21.36 -3.74 -24.82
CA LYS A 522 20.53 -4.58 -23.95
C LYS A 522 19.07 -4.22 -24.14
N ILE A 523 18.25 -5.22 -24.41
CA ILE A 523 16.82 -5.06 -24.68
C ILE A 523 16.01 -6.04 -23.86
N GLU A 524 14.87 -5.58 -23.37
CA GLU A 524 13.85 -6.44 -22.77
C GLU A 524 12.69 -6.59 -23.75
N LEU A 525 12.17 -7.81 -23.82
CA LEU A 525 11.17 -8.22 -24.80
C LEU A 525 10.08 -9.03 -24.11
N ILE A 526 8.82 -8.79 -24.47
CA ILE A 526 7.68 -9.61 -24.06
C ILE A 526 6.92 -10.02 -25.32
N PHE A 527 6.91 -11.32 -25.59
CA PHE A 527 6.08 -11.93 -26.63
C PHE A 527 4.75 -12.31 -26.04
N LEU A 528 3.66 -11.85 -26.64
CA LEU A 528 2.29 -12.26 -26.34
C LEU A 528 1.75 -13.00 -27.56
N LYS A 529 1.43 -14.28 -27.42
CA LYS A 529 0.90 -15.07 -28.53
C LYS A 529 -0.62 -14.90 -28.60
N GLU A 530 -1.09 -14.40 -29.74
CA GLU A 530 -2.50 -14.25 -30.06
C GLU A 530 -2.76 -14.90 -31.43
N ASN A 531 -3.41 -16.06 -31.39
CA ASN A 531 -3.68 -16.91 -32.53
C ASN A 531 -2.39 -17.23 -33.31
N ASP A 532 -2.32 -16.84 -34.58
CA ASP A 532 -1.17 -17.05 -35.48
C ASP A 532 -0.20 -15.85 -35.50
N THR A 533 -0.30 -14.95 -34.53
CA THR A 533 0.56 -13.75 -34.45
C THR A 533 1.16 -13.56 -33.05
N TYR A 534 2.19 -12.72 -32.98
CA TYR A 534 2.75 -12.25 -31.71
C TYR A 534 2.66 -10.73 -31.60
N ASN A 535 2.17 -10.24 -30.46
CA ASN A 535 2.39 -8.87 -30.04
C ASN A 535 3.71 -8.84 -29.25
N LEU A 536 4.72 -8.16 -29.81
CA LEU A 536 6.04 -8.01 -29.24
C LEU A 536 6.16 -6.63 -28.59
N LEU A 537 6.24 -6.61 -27.26
CA LEU A 537 6.60 -5.42 -26.52
C LEU A 537 8.12 -5.38 -26.36
N TYR A 538 8.75 -4.23 -26.59
CA TYR A 538 10.20 -4.09 -26.50
C TYR A 538 10.64 -2.75 -25.90
N ARG A 539 11.82 -2.74 -25.25
CA ARG A 539 12.48 -1.53 -24.75
C ARG A 539 13.99 -1.69 -24.57
N SER A 540 14.71 -0.57 -24.46
CA SER A 540 16.14 -0.54 -24.13
C SER A 540 16.34 -0.62 -22.62
N ILE A 541 17.36 -1.35 -22.19
CA ILE A 541 17.81 -1.41 -20.80
C ILE A 541 19.10 -0.60 -20.71
N ASN A 542 18.98 0.72 -20.46
CA ASN A 542 20.13 1.49 -20.00
C ASN A 542 20.55 0.95 -18.63
N THR A 543 21.86 0.85 -18.40
CA THR A 543 22.48 0.16 -17.25
C THR A 543 22.15 0.82 -15.91
N THR A 544 20.96 0.54 -15.38
CA THR A 544 20.60 0.57 -13.97
C THR A 544 19.35 -0.31 -13.82
N PRO A 545 19.37 -1.37 -12.99
CA PRO A 545 18.33 -2.38 -12.98
C PRO A 545 17.17 -1.90 -12.13
N PHE A 546 16.16 -1.31 -12.75
CA PHE A 546 14.81 -1.35 -12.20
C PHE A 546 13.87 -1.72 -13.32
N PHE A 547 12.72 -2.29 -12.99
CA PHE A 547 11.70 -2.84 -13.89
C PHE A 547 11.95 -4.29 -14.34
N THR A 548 11.24 -5.23 -13.70
CA THR A 548 11.09 -6.62 -14.19
C THR A 548 9.61 -6.92 -14.43
N ARG A 549 9.30 -7.57 -15.57
CA ARG A 549 8.27 -8.60 -15.85
C ARG A 549 6.81 -8.51 -15.32
N LYS A 550 6.51 -7.90 -14.17
CA LYS A 550 5.19 -7.98 -13.49
C LYS A 550 4.13 -6.99 -14.00
N TYR A 551 4.54 -5.99 -14.78
CA TYR A 551 3.65 -4.92 -15.23
C TYR A 551 2.55 -5.37 -16.22
N SER A 552 2.81 -6.30 -17.13
CA SER A 552 1.79 -6.76 -18.10
C SER A 552 0.66 -7.53 -17.42
N ILE A 553 0.98 -8.24 -16.33
CA ILE A 553 0.00 -8.96 -15.49
C ILE A 553 -0.81 -7.94 -14.67
N PHE A 554 -0.19 -6.85 -14.22
CA PHE A 554 -0.84 -5.82 -13.41
C PHE A 554 -1.96 -5.09 -14.16
N ASN A 555 -1.71 -4.68 -15.41
CA ASN A 555 -2.70 -3.98 -16.24
C ASN A 555 -3.82 -4.93 -16.74
N GLN A 556 -3.47 -6.17 -17.12
CA GLN A 556 -4.46 -7.18 -17.54
C GLN A 556 -5.37 -7.67 -16.41
N HIS A 557 -4.91 -7.70 -15.16
CA HIS A 557 -5.75 -8.16 -14.03
C HIS A 557 -6.72 -7.08 -13.54
N PHE A 558 -6.31 -5.81 -13.57
CA PHE A 558 -7.16 -4.68 -13.18
C PHE A 558 -8.34 -4.48 -14.14
N GLN A 559 -8.14 -4.70 -15.44
CA GLN A 559 -9.24 -4.65 -16.42
C GLN A 559 -10.15 -5.88 -16.38
N ASN A 560 -9.76 -6.97 -15.69
CA ASN A 560 -10.46 -8.25 -15.71
C ASN A 560 -10.84 -8.77 -14.30
N THR A 561 -10.79 -7.96 -13.26
CA THR A 561 -11.33 -8.38 -11.95
C THR A 561 -12.85 -8.23 -12.03
N PRO A 562 -13.64 -9.32 -11.97
CA PRO A 562 -15.08 -9.20 -12.15
C PRO A 562 -15.69 -8.54 -10.91
N GLU A 563 -15.96 -7.24 -11.00
CA GLU A 563 -16.73 -6.48 -10.01
C GLU A 563 -18.12 -7.09 -9.88
N ALA A 564 -18.66 -7.29 -8.68
CA ALA A 564 -20.02 -7.81 -8.53
C ALA A 564 -21.03 -6.79 -9.06
N SER A 565 -21.59 -7.05 -10.25
CA SER A 565 -22.45 -6.11 -10.97
C SER A 565 -23.87 -6.63 -11.19
N LEU A 566 -24.82 -5.70 -11.04
CA LEU A 566 -26.23 -5.87 -11.40
C LEU A 566 -26.62 -4.80 -12.41
N LEU A 567 -27.28 -5.21 -13.47
CA LEU A 567 -27.91 -4.30 -14.44
C LEU A 567 -29.41 -4.23 -14.15
N PHE A 568 -29.94 -3.01 -14.10
CA PHE A 568 -31.36 -2.76 -13.87
C PHE A 568 -32.00 -2.13 -15.10
N ASP A 569 -33.26 -2.45 -15.37
CA ASP A 569 -34.07 -1.68 -16.30
C ASP A 569 -34.60 -0.38 -15.66
N LYS A 570 -35.34 0.39 -16.46
CA LYS A 570 -35.97 1.65 -16.03
C LYS A 570 -37.02 1.47 -14.93
N GLU A 571 -37.54 0.27 -14.76
CA GLU A 571 -38.51 -0.11 -13.73
C GLU A 571 -37.80 -0.63 -12.47
N THR A 572 -36.46 -0.52 -12.43
CA THR A 572 -35.56 -0.99 -11.36
C THR A 572 -35.61 -2.50 -11.15
N LEU A 573 -35.98 -3.26 -12.19
CA LEU A 573 -35.91 -4.71 -12.20
C LEU A 573 -34.52 -5.14 -12.66
N ILE A 574 -33.95 -6.13 -11.98
CA ILE A 574 -32.66 -6.71 -12.36
C ILE A 574 -32.82 -7.45 -13.69
N ILE A 575 -32.08 -7.05 -14.71
CA ILE A 575 -32.11 -7.64 -16.06
C ILE A 575 -30.85 -8.42 -16.41
N ASP A 576 -29.74 -8.19 -15.72
CA ASP A 576 -28.51 -8.97 -15.85
C ASP A 576 -27.73 -8.99 -14.52
N VAL A 577 -27.02 -10.10 -14.28
CA VAL A 577 -26.23 -10.33 -13.06
C VAL A 577 -24.97 -11.10 -13.42
N ASN A 578 -23.80 -10.57 -13.06
CA ASN A 578 -22.57 -11.28 -13.33
C ASN A 578 -22.24 -12.33 -12.24
N ASN A 579 -21.35 -13.28 -12.56
CA ASN A 579 -21.02 -14.38 -11.65
C ASN A 579 -20.51 -13.92 -10.28
N SER A 580 -19.79 -12.80 -10.21
CA SER A 580 -19.32 -12.22 -8.95
C SER A 580 -20.47 -11.75 -8.07
N ALA A 581 -21.51 -11.14 -8.65
CA ALA A 581 -22.72 -10.76 -7.94
C ALA A 581 -23.55 -11.99 -7.49
N LEU A 582 -23.61 -13.06 -8.28
CA LEU A 582 -24.27 -14.31 -7.86
C LEU A 582 -23.61 -14.91 -6.62
N ILE A 583 -22.27 -14.93 -6.59
CA ILE A 583 -21.49 -15.42 -5.46
C ILE A 583 -21.67 -14.50 -4.23
N LEU A 584 -21.63 -13.18 -4.44
CA LEU A 584 -21.80 -12.17 -3.38
C LEU A 584 -23.18 -12.26 -2.70
N LEU A 585 -24.22 -12.41 -3.52
CA LEU A 585 -25.61 -12.42 -3.07
C LEU A 585 -26.06 -13.79 -2.55
N GLY A 586 -25.35 -14.88 -2.93
CA GLY A 586 -25.70 -16.24 -2.54
C GLY A 586 -27.01 -16.74 -3.15
N PHE A 587 -27.50 -16.09 -4.21
CA PHE A 587 -28.71 -16.45 -4.92
C PHE A 587 -28.38 -16.92 -6.35
N PRO A 588 -29.08 -17.94 -6.85
CA PRO A 588 -28.97 -18.31 -8.26
C PRO A 588 -29.59 -17.22 -9.13
N GLU A 589 -29.00 -16.99 -10.31
CA GLU A 589 -29.37 -15.92 -11.26
C GLU A 589 -30.88 -15.83 -11.52
N LYS A 590 -31.53 -16.97 -11.72
CA LYS A 590 -32.99 -17.08 -11.94
C LYS A 590 -33.85 -16.54 -10.81
N SER A 591 -33.29 -16.40 -9.61
CA SER A 591 -33.99 -15.84 -8.44
C SER A 591 -33.84 -14.32 -8.34
N LEU A 592 -32.89 -13.74 -9.07
CA LEU A 592 -32.59 -12.30 -9.09
C LEU A 592 -33.17 -11.61 -10.32
N ILE A 593 -33.10 -12.24 -11.51
CA ILE A 593 -33.62 -11.65 -12.75
C ILE A 593 -35.14 -11.40 -12.64
N GLY A 594 -35.57 -10.21 -13.05
CA GLY A 594 -36.96 -9.72 -12.99
C GLY A 594 -37.41 -9.29 -11.59
N LYS A 595 -36.51 -9.24 -10.60
CA LYS A 595 -36.82 -8.74 -9.26
C LYS A 595 -36.47 -7.27 -9.13
N GLY A 596 -37.30 -6.52 -8.41
CA GLY A 596 -37.01 -5.12 -8.09
C GLY A 596 -35.84 -4.98 -7.12
N ILE A 597 -35.15 -3.84 -7.18
CA ILE A 597 -34.01 -3.47 -6.31
C ILE A 597 -34.30 -3.67 -4.81
N GLY A 598 -35.56 -3.54 -4.39
CA GLY A 598 -36.04 -3.82 -3.03
C GLY A 598 -35.70 -5.23 -2.52
N THR A 599 -35.53 -6.19 -3.41
CA THR A 599 -35.19 -7.59 -3.10
C THR A 599 -33.76 -7.73 -2.56
N LEU A 600 -32.88 -6.79 -2.88
CA LEU A 600 -31.51 -6.73 -2.38
C LEU A 600 -31.47 -6.20 -0.94
N PHE A 601 -32.45 -5.38 -0.53
CA PHE A 601 -32.52 -4.83 0.83
C PHE A 601 -33.23 -5.77 1.83
N SER A 602 -33.24 -7.06 1.53
CA SER A 602 -33.69 -8.13 2.42
C SER A 602 -32.85 -8.16 3.71
N PRO A 603 -33.39 -8.58 4.87
CA PRO A 603 -32.65 -8.64 6.16
C PRO A 603 -31.39 -9.53 6.16
N PHE A 604 -31.05 -10.18 5.05
CA PHE A 604 -29.92 -11.08 4.89
C PHE A 604 -28.66 -10.45 4.27
N LEU A 605 -28.77 -9.29 3.60
CA LEU A 605 -27.57 -8.61 3.09
C LEU A 605 -27.03 -7.64 4.14
N SER A 606 -25.77 -7.86 4.51
CA SER A 606 -25.04 -6.97 5.39
C SER A 606 -24.71 -5.65 4.68
N LYS A 607 -24.57 -4.55 5.44
CA LYS A 607 -24.14 -3.25 4.92
C LYS A 607 -22.84 -3.34 4.06
N PRO A 608 -21.84 -4.17 4.43
CA PRO A 608 -20.67 -4.45 3.59
C PRO A 608 -21.00 -5.11 2.23
N GLN A 609 -21.92 -6.08 2.19
CA GLN A 609 -22.30 -6.74 0.93
C GLN A 609 -22.99 -5.77 -0.04
N LEU A 610 -23.79 -4.83 0.49
CA LEU A 610 -24.44 -3.80 -0.30
C LEU A 610 -23.44 -2.75 -0.83
N SER A 611 -22.40 -2.42 -0.06
CA SER A 611 -21.36 -1.48 -0.49
C SER A 611 -20.45 -2.04 -1.60
N SER A 612 -20.33 -3.36 -1.70
CA SER A 612 -19.48 -4.03 -2.70
C SER A 612 -20.19 -4.31 -4.04
N LEU A 613 -21.44 -3.86 -4.19
CA LEU A 613 -22.29 -4.15 -5.34
C LEU A 613 -22.35 -2.94 -6.28
N TYR A 614 -21.88 -3.11 -7.51
CA TYR A 614 -22.01 -2.10 -8.56
C TYR A 614 -23.37 -2.25 -9.22
N MET A 615 -24.16 -1.17 -9.21
CA MET A 615 -25.51 -1.15 -9.74
C MET A 615 -25.59 -0.16 -10.89
N THR A 616 -25.92 -0.65 -12.08
CA THR A 616 -26.04 0.16 -13.29
C THR A 616 -27.48 0.18 -13.75
N LEU A 617 -28.03 1.37 -13.99
CA LEU A 617 -29.33 1.52 -14.64
C LEU A 617 -29.10 1.53 -16.17
N ALA A 618 -29.76 0.65 -16.90
CA ALA A 618 -29.67 0.60 -18.36
C ALA A 618 -30.31 1.84 -18.97
N GLU A 619 -29.54 2.62 -19.73
CA GLU A 619 -30.09 3.70 -20.55
C GLU A 619 -30.73 3.13 -21.83
N PRO A 620 -31.79 3.77 -22.36
CA PRO A 620 -32.61 3.18 -23.42
C PRO A 620 -31.92 2.97 -24.77
N GLU A 621 -30.74 3.53 -25.03
CA GLU A 621 -30.16 3.52 -26.39
C GLU A 621 -28.63 3.36 -26.48
N THR A 622 -27.93 2.85 -25.46
CA THR A 622 -26.52 2.42 -25.60
C THR A 622 -26.18 1.19 -24.79
#